data_AF-A0A7K5Y952-F1
#
_entry.id   AF-A0A7K5Y952-F1
#
_cell.length_a   1.000
_cell.length_b   1.000
_cell.length_c   1.000
_cell.angle_alpha   90.00
_cell.angle_beta   90.00
_cell.angle_gamma   90.00
#
_symmetry.space_group_name_H-M   'P 1'
#
loop_
_entity.id
_entity.type
_entity.pdbx_description
1 polymer ?
#
loop_
_entity_poly.entity_id
_entity_poly.type
_entity_poly.pdbx_seq_one_letter_code
_entity_poly.pdbx_strand_id
1 'polypeptide(L)'
;RSVTWTGPGFARVPSGAGLRFAINNVPFAMDFDITIRYEPESLEDWLASVVIQPAGILSSQRCKNKGLSQEPHALPLPATKRIALLQTPVCLEPGTEYSVDVYFSQPSASDPNTKAFILIDSLGLIPRIGSVENLCSEKDLDEYQKYHCVEIAAEVGPHVLPEACARLIASLSARIHNGAVACKCNPQGSVNASCSKLGGQCQCKANVMGRCCDTCSAGSYGFGFHGCYRCECHPQGSLSTLCDQVTGQCSCRREVDGQRCSRCLAGYFGFPHCRPCPCNGHAELCDPVTGVCLNCRGFTAGSHCERCVDGYYGNPLKGEPCRPCMCPETPTSNRYFARSCYQDSQSAQLVCNCLEGYSGT
;
A
#
# COMPACT_ATOMS: atom_id res chain seq x y z
N ARG A 1 -9.60 -10.53 -10.77
CA ARG A 1 -10.05 -9.24 -11.36
C ARG A 1 -8.88 -8.71 -12.18
N SER A 2 -9.08 -8.32 -13.44
CA SER A 2 -8.03 -7.64 -14.21
C SER A 2 -7.70 -6.31 -13.53
N VAL A 3 -6.42 -5.92 -13.55
CA VAL A 3 -5.97 -4.62 -13.03
C VAL A 3 -6.45 -3.54 -13.99
N THR A 4 -7.23 -2.58 -13.50
CA THR A 4 -7.84 -1.49 -14.28
C THR A 4 -7.17 -0.14 -14.06
N TRP A 5 -6.10 -0.10 -13.26
CA TRP A 5 -5.38 1.11 -12.86
C TRP A 5 -3.90 1.01 -13.23
N THR A 6 -3.17 2.12 -13.09
CA THR A 6 -1.74 2.22 -13.34
C THR A 6 -0.96 2.42 -12.05
N GLY A 7 0.34 2.08 -12.06
CA GLY A 7 1.17 2.21 -10.86
C GLY A 7 0.68 1.36 -9.66
N PRO A 8 0.91 1.82 -8.42
CA PRO A 8 0.63 1.02 -7.22
C PRO A 8 -0.85 0.94 -6.85
N GLY A 9 -1.71 1.81 -7.37
CA GLY A 9 -3.11 1.91 -6.94
C GLY A 9 -3.69 3.29 -7.18
N PHE A 10 -4.56 3.71 -6.27
CA PHE A 10 -5.26 4.99 -6.32
C PHE A 10 -4.88 5.88 -5.14
N ALA A 11 -4.92 7.20 -5.35
CA ALA A 11 -5.01 8.16 -4.27
C ALA A 11 -6.47 8.28 -3.81
N ARG A 12 -6.74 8.05 -2.52
CA ARG A 12 -8.07 8.21 -1.94
C ARG A 12 -8.26 9.65 -1.45
N VAL A 13 -9.05 10.43 -2.18
CA VAL A 13 -9.19 11.88 -1.99
C VAL A 13 -10.56 12.20 -1.36
N PRO A 14 -10.60 12.88 -0.20
CA PRO A 14 -11.87 13.34 0.38
C PRO A 14 -12.47 14.52 -0.40
N SER A 15 -13.79 14.69 -0.33
CA SER A 15 -14.46 15.88 -0.89
C SER A 15 -13.88 17.17 -0.30
N GLY A 16 -13.62 18.15 -1.17
CA GLY A 16 -12.99 19.43 -0.85
C GLY A 16 -11.46 19.42 -0.85
N ALA A 17 -10.82 18.26 -0.97
CA ALA A 17 -9.36 18.16 -1.12
C ALA A 17 -8.93 18.14 -2.59
N GLY A 18 -7.62 18.28 -2.82
CA GLY A 18 -7.05 18.28 -4.17
C GLY A 18 -5.72 17.54 -4.26
N LEU A 19 -5.30 17.31 -5.50
CA LEU A 19 -4.02 16.72 -5.87
C LEU A 19 -3.25 17.70 -6.76
N ARG A 20 -1.92 17.74 -6.59
CA ARG A 20 -1.01 18.50 -7.44
C ARG A 20 -0.17 17.56 -8.30
N PHE A 21 -0.24 17.73 -9.61
CA PHE A 21 0.57 16.98 -10.58
C PHE A 21 1.66 17.89 -11.16
N ALA A 22 2.91 17.47 -11.05
CA ALA A 22 4.04 18.16 -11.69
C ALA A 22 4.28 17.60 -13.09
N ILE A 23 4.31 18.48 -14.10
CA ILE A 23 4.58 18.13 -15.49
C ILE A 23 5.85 18.88 -15.92
N ASN A 24 6.89 18.13 -16.25
CA ASN A 24 8.20 18.67 -16.61
C ASN A 24 8.82 18.02 -17.86
N ASN A 25 8.06 17.16 -18.54
CA ASN A 25 8.55 16.30 -19.62
C ASN A 25 7.74 16.47 -20.92
N VAL A 26 7.26 17.68 -21.19
CA VAL A 26 6.55 18.02 -22.43
C VAL A 26 7.51 17.91 -23.62
N PRO A 27 7.26 17.02 -24.60
CA PRO A 27 8.21 16.77 -25.69
C PRO A 27 8.16 17.82 -26.79
N PHE A 28 7.02 18.48 -26.97
CA PHE A 28 6.76 19.38 -28.10
C PHE A 28 5.72 20.45 -27.72
N ALA A 29 5.86 21.67 -28.26
CA ALA A 29 4.94 22.76 -27.99
C ALA A 29 3.62 22.59 -28.78
N MET A 30 2.54 22.18 -28.12
CA MET A 30 1.24 21.91 -28.74
C MET A 30 0.10 21.88 -27.72
N ASP A 31 -1.13 21.72 -28.21
CA ASP A 31 -2.29 21.53 -27.36
C ASP A 31 -2.42 20.06 -26.91
N PHE A 32 -2.84 19.88 -25.66
CA PHE A 32 -3.12 18.60 -25.03
C PHE A 32 -4.53 18.59 -24.45
N ASP A 33 -5.22 17.46 -24.56
CA ASP A 33 -6.39 17.14 -23.75
C ASP A 33 -5.93 16.57 -22.41
N ILE A 34 -6.53 17.07 -21.32
CA ILE A 34 -6.29 16.53 -19.98
C ILE A 34 -7.33 15.44 -19.74
N THR A 35 -6.87 14.27 -19.29
CA THR A 35 -7.76 13.20 -18.82
C THR A 35 -7.49 12.88 -17.36
N ILE A 36 -8.55 12.57 -16.61
CA ILE A 36 -8.47 12.08 -15.24
C ILE A 36 -9.09 10.69 -15.21
N ARG A 37 -8.31 9.70 -14.74
CA ARG A 37 -8.78 8.35 -14.46
C ARG A 37 -9.10 8.20 -12.99
N TYR A 38 -10.26 7.62 -12.69
CA TYR A 38 -10.78 7.55 -11.33
C TYR A 38 -11.70 6.34 -11.14
N GLU A 39 -11.92 5.97 -9.88
CA GLU A 39 -12.91 4.98 -9.46
C GLU A 39 -13.81 5.60 -8.37
N PRO A 40 -15.11 5.78 -8.64
CA PRO A 40 -16.04 6.31 -7.65
C PRO A 40 -16.38 5.24 -6.60
N GLU A 41 -16.40 5.64 -5.31
CA GLU A 41 -16.84 4.80 -4.19
C GLU A 41 -18.35 4.94 -3.88
N SER A 42 -19.05 5.81 -4.62
CA SER A 42 -20.47 6.13 -4.43
C SER A 42 -21.21 6.21 -5.77
N LEU A 43 -22.55 6.25 -5.72
CA LEU A 43 -23.40 6.39 -6.91
C LEU A 43 -23.59 7.84 -7.36
N GLU A 44 -22.99 8.80 -6.66
CA GLU A 44 -23.13 10.22 -6.95
C GLU A 44 -21.97 10.75 -7.80
N ASP A 45 -22.29 11.70 -8.67
CA ASP A 45 -21.33 12.34 -9.54
C ASP A 45 -20.41 13.31 -8.77
N TRP A 46 -19.19 13.45 -9.26
CA TRP A 46 -18.19 14.36 -8.73
C TRP A 46 -17.89 15.48 -9.73
N LEU A 47 -17.33 16.57 -9.22
CA LEU A 47 -16.80 17.66 -10.04
C LEU A 47 -15.33 17.84 -9.71
N ALA A 48 -14.48 17.83 -10.74
CA ALA A 48 -13.09 18.23 -10.65
C ALA A 48 -12.92 19.67 -11.15
N SER A 49 -12.16 20.45 -10.41
CA SER A 49 -11.78 21.83 -10.74
C SER A 49 -10.29 21.85 -11.04
N VAL A 50 -9.93 22.05 -12.31
CA VAL A 50 -8.56 21.90 -12.83
C VAL A 50 -7.93 23.27 -13.07
N VAL A 51 -6.83 23.54 -12.37
CA VAL A 51 -6.04 24.78 -12.48
C VAL A 51 -4.64 24.43 -12.96
N ILE A 52 -4.17 25.10 -14.01
CA ILE A 52 -2.86 24.84 -14.61
C ILE A 52 -2.00 26.09 -14.45
N GLN A 53 -0.83 25.93 -13.82
CA GLN A 53 0.07 27.02 -13.53
C GLN A 53 1.47 26.70 -14.06
N PRO A 54 2.08 27.57 -14.90
CA PRO A 54 3.49 27.44 -15.24
C PRO A 54 4.35 28.00 -14.10
N ALA A 55 5.46 27.33 -13.80
CA ALA A 55 6.43 27.80 -12.79
C ALA A 55 7.28 29.00 -13.27
N GLY A 56 7.11 29.44 -14.53
CA GLY A 56 7.86 30.54 -15.14
C GLY A 56 7.11 31.22 -16.29
N ILE A 57 7.79 32.14 -16.97
CA ILE A 57 7.22 32.87 -18.12
C ILE A 57 7.28 31.96 -19.35
N LEU A 58 6.13 31.73 -19.99
CA LEU A 58 6.06 31.02 -21.27
C LEU A 58 6.95 31.72 -22.29
N SER A 59 7.78 30.96 -22.98
CA SER A 59 8.80 31.44 -23.92
C SER A 59 8.34 31.30 -25.37
N SER A 60 7.53 30.28 -25.71
CA SER A 60 7.04 30.01 -27.06
C SER A 60 5.99 31.01 -27.51
N GLN A 61 6.15 31.59 -28.70
CA GLN A 61 5.10 32.43 -29.30
C GLN A 61 3.79 31.67 -29.54
N ARG A 62 3.85 30.33 -29.66
CA ARG A 62 2.69 29.48 -29.92
C ARG A 62 1.73 29.41 -28.72
N CYS A 63 2.26 29.17 -27.53
CA CYS A 63 1.45 29.08 -26.31
C CYS A 63 1.23 30.44 -25.64
N LYS A 64 2.10 31.44 -25.87
CA LYS A 64 1.92 32.83 -25.38
C LYS A 64 0.58 33.44 -25.77
N ASN A 65 0.13 33.22 -27.01
CA ASN A 65 -1.12 33.81 -27.53
C ASN A 65 -2.38 33.09 -27.03
N LYS A 66 -2.24 31.88 -26.48
CA LYS A 66 -3.34 31.07 -25.93
C LYS A 66 -3.34 31.10 -24.39
N GLY A 67 -2.98 32.25 -23.81
CA GLY A 67 -2.70 32.41 -22.37
C GLY A 67 -3.53 31.48 -21.48
N LEU A 68 -2.85 30.74 -20.60
CA LEU A 68 -3.50 29.83 -19.67
C LEU A 68 -4.52 30.62 -18.84
N SER A 69 -5.81 30.30 -19.03
CA SER A 69 -6.86 30.92 -18.22
C SER A 69 -6.58 30.62 -16.75
N GLN A 70 -6.60 31.66 -15.91
CA GLN A 70 -6.54 31.49 -14.46
C GLN A 70 -7.85 30.92 -13.90
N GLU A 71 -8.93 30.93 -14.68
CA GLU A 71 -10.19 30.34 -14.26
C GLU A 71 -10.07 28.81 -14.19
N PRO A 72 -10.54 28.18 -13.10
CA PRO A 72 -10.54 26.75 -12.99
C PRO A 72 -11.43 26.11 -14.04
N HIS A 73 -10.92 25.10 -14.73
CA HIS A 73 -11.71 24.33 -15.68
C HIS A 73 -12.55 23.30 -14.93
N ALA A 74 -13.87 23.38 -15.10
CA ALA A 74 -14.80 22.43 -14.52
C ALA A 74 -14.86 21.15 -15.36
N LEU A 75 -14.59 20.00 -14.73
CA LEU A 75 -14.62 18.67 -15.33
C LEU A 75 -15.58 17.76 -14.56
N PRO A 76 -16.76 17.43 -15.11
CA PRO A 76 -17.66 16.46 -14.51
C PRO A 76 -17.04 15.06 -14.48
N LEU A 77 -17.22 14.36 -13.35
CA LEU A 77 -16.77 12.99 -13.12
C LEU A 77 -17.99 12.11 -12.80
N PRO A 78 -18.68 11.58 -13.82
CA PRO A 78 -19.87 10.74 -13.61
C PRO A 78 -19.56 9.45 -12.83
N ALA A 79 -20.44 9.01 -11.94
CA ALA A 79 -20.29 7.78 -11.15
C ALA A 79 -20.27 6.50 -12.02
N THR A 80 -20.86 6.58 -13.22
CA THR A 80 -20.92 5.47 -14.19
C THR A 80 -19.67 5.35 -15.07
N LYS A 81 -18.75 6.31 -14.99
CA LYS A 81 -17.53 6.35 -15.79
C LYS A 81 -16.30 6.12 -14.91
N ARG A 82 -15.16 5.83 -15.55
CA ARG A 82 -13.85 5.67 -14.90
C ARG A 82 -12.79 6.61 -15.48
N ILE A 83 -13.22 7.44 -16.41
CA ILE A 83 -12.38 8.38 -17.12
C ILE A 83 -13.22 9.59 -17.50
N ALA A 84 -12.62 10.77 -17.35
CA ALA A 84 -13.17 12.03 -17.80
C ALA A 84 -12.11 12.75 -18.65
N LEU A 85 -12.57 13.45 -19.68
CA LEU A 85 -11.72 14.21 -20.60
C LEU A 85 -12.13 15.67 -20.54
N LEU A 86 -11.16 16.55 -20.32
CA LEU A 86 -11.37 17.97 -20.35
C LEU A 86 -11.47 18.45 -21.81
N GLN A 87 -12.62 19.03 -22.17
CA GLN A 87 -12.91 19.42 -23.56
C GLN A 87 -12.09 20.63 -24.03
N THR A 88 -11.66 21.48 -23.10
CA THR A 88 -10.84 22.66 -23.38
C THR A 88 -9.37 22.25 -23.47
N PRO A 89 -8.73 22.38 -24.66
CA PRO A 89 -7.33 22.03 -24.82
C PRO A 89 -6.41 22.98 -24.06
N VAL A 90 -5.28 22.47 -23.62
CA VAL A 90 -4.25 23.22 -22.89
C VAL A 90 -2.96 23.21 -23.71
N CYS A 91 -2.43 24.39 -24.03
CA CYS A 91 -1.15 24.52 -24.73
C CYS A 91 0.01 24.41 -23.73
N LEU A 92 0.88 23.42 -23.92
CA LEU A 92 2.08 23.22 -23.10
C LEU A 92 3.33 23.25 -23.97
N GLU A 93 4.46 23.70 -23.43
CA GLU A 93 5.73 23.84 -24.14
C GLU A 93 6.89 23.12 -23.44
N PRO A 94 7.90 22.65 -24.20
CA PRO A 94 9.08 22.00 -23.63
C PRO A 94 9.91 22.99 -22.80
N GLY A 95 10.60 22.48 -21.78
CA GLY A 95 11.49 23.28 -20.93
C GLY A 95 10.77 24.14 -19.88
N THR A 96 9.44 24.13 -19.85
CA THR A 96 8.64 24.75 -18.79
C THR A 96 8.10 23.67 -17.86
N GLU A 97 8.22 23.90 -16.55
CA GLU A 97 7.57 23.08 -15.53
C GLU A 97 6.16 23.64 -15.26
N TYR A 98 5.18 22.74 -15.23
CA TYR A 98 3.78 23.07 -14.94
C TYR A 98 3.33 22.32 -13.69
N SER A 99 2.54 22.99 -12.85
CA SER A 99 1.73 22.35 -11.82
C SER A 99 0.27 22.35 -12.25
N VAL A 100 -0.34 21.16 -12.25
CA VAL A 100 -1.78 20.99 -12.45
C VAL A 100 -2.40 20.63 -11.11
N ASP A 101 -3.12 21.59 -10.55
CA ASP A 101 -3.87 21.44 -9.31
C ASP A 101 -5.31 21.02 -9.65
N VAL A 102 -5.75 19.90 -9.09
CA VAL A 102 -7.09 19.38 -9.28
C VAL A 102 -7.79 19.27 -7.93
N TYR A 103 -8.86 20.03 -7.75
CA TYR A 103 -9.72 19.96 -6.56
C TYR A 103 -10.97 19.15 -6.85
N PHE A 104 -11.36 18.27 -5.93
CA PHE A 104 -12.47 17.34 -6.11
C PHE A 104 -13.60 17.67 -5.13
N SER A 105 -14.80 17.86 -5.65
CA SER A 105 -15.98 18.15 -4.84
C SER A 105 -17.15 17.27 -5.25
N GLN A 106 -17.87 16.73 -4.27
CA GLN A 106 -19.16 16.08 -4.47
C GLN A 106 -20.28 17.08 -4.11
N PRO A 107 -21.06 17.58 -5.10
CA PRO A 107 -22.04 18.65 -4.85
C PRO A 107 -23.18 18.26 -3.90
N SER A 108 -23.51 16.97 -3.83
CA SER A 108 -24.59 16.39 -3.03
C SER A 108 -24.18 16.02 -1.59
N ALA A 109 -22.91 16.23 -1.21
CA ALA A 109 -22.42 16.04 0.15
C ALA A 109 -22.97 17.12 1.10
N SER A 110 -24.28 17.04 1.37
CA SER A 110 -25.05 17.97 2.21
C SER A 110 -25.01 17.58 3.69
N ASP A 111 -24.57 16.37 4.02
CA ASP A 111 -24.41 15.91 5.40
C ASP A 111 -22.94 16.09 5.89
N PRO A 112 -22.68 16.98 6.85
CA PRO A 112 -21.34 17.21 7.40
C PRO A 112 -20.73 15.99 8.12
N ASN A 113 -21.53 14.97 8.46
CA ASN A 113 -21.03 13.74 9.08
C ASN A 113 -20.58 12.68 8.07
N THR A 114 -20.99 12.79 6.80
CA THR A 114 -20.68 11.79 5.79
C THR A 114 -19.45 12.21 4.98
N LYS A 115 -18.28 11.63 5.30
CA LYS A 115 -17.06 11.86 4.53
C LYS A 115 -17.10 11.07 3.23
N ALA A 116 -17.37 11.74 2.13
CA ALA A 116 -17.30 11.17 0.80
C ALA A 116 -15.86 11.19 0.25
N PHE A 117 -15.51 10.16 -0.51
CA PHE A 117 -14.18 9.99 -1.10
C PHE A 117 -14.29 9.52 -2.55
N ILE A 118 -13.27 9.87 -3.34
CA ILE A 118 -13.06 9.40 -4.71
C ILE A 118 -11.65 8.81 -4.82
N LEU A 119 -11.50 7.74 -5.60
CA LEU A 119 -10.20 7.13 -5.88
C LEU A 119 -9.67 7.69 -7.20
N ILE A 120 -8.49 8.33 -7.18
CA ILE A 120 -7.85 8.88 -8.37
C ILE A 120 -6.66 8.00 -8.78
N ASP A 121 -6.66 7.50 -10.01
CA ASP A 121 -5.58 6.67 -10.57
C ASP A 121 -4.48 7.57 -11.14
N SER A 122 -4.81 8.36 -12.15
CA SER A 122 -3.81 9.14 -12.88
C SER A 122 -4.41 10.36 -13.59
N LEU A 123 -3.53 11.34 -13.85
CA LEU A 123 -3.76 12.43 -14.80
C LEU A 123 -2.96 12.14 -16.07
N GLY A 124 -3.62 12.16 -17.22
CA GLY A 124 -3.01 11.95 -18.52
C GLY A 124 -3.05 13.20 -19.40
N LEU A 125 -2.05 13.36 -20.25
CA LEU A 125 -1.99 14.38 -21.29
C LEU A 125 -2.06 13.68 -22.65
N ILE A 126 -3.09 13.96 -23.44
CA ILE A 126 -3.27 13.39 -24.76
C ILE A 126 -2.99 14.48 -25.81
N PRO A 127 -1.96 14.34 -26.65
CA PRO A 127 -1.64 15.35 -27.65
C PRO A 127 -2.76 15.48 -28.69
N ARG A 128 -3.22 16.71 -28.98
CA ARG A 128 -4.20 16.95 -30.03
C ARG A 128 -3.58 16.86 -31.41
N ILE A 129 -4.02 15.90 -32.21
CA ILE A 129 -3.50 15.67 -33.56
C ILE A 129 -3.61 16.90 -34.48
N GLY A 130 -4.70 17.66 -34.39
CA GLY A 130 -4.90 18.89 -35.17
C GLY A 130 -3.98 20.05 -34.80
N SER A 131 -3.24 19.95 -33.68
CA SER A 131 -2.23 20.95 -33.30
C SER A 131 -0.88 20.72 -33.95
N VAL A 132 -0.72 19.70 -34.80
CA VAL A 132 0.53 19.46 -35.50
C VAL A 132 0.39 19.90 -36.94
N GLU A 133 1.12 20.94 -37.31
CA GLU A 133 1.06 21.53 -38.65
C GLU A 133 1.56 20.52 -39.71
N ASN A 134 0.84 20.48 -40.84
CA ASN A 134 1.14 19.63 -41.99
C ASN A 134 1.22 18.13 -41.69
N LEU A 135 0.49 17.65 -40.66
CA LEU A 135 0.46 16.23 -40.31
C LEU A 135 -0.68 15.47 -41.02
N CYS A 136 -1.88 16.03 -41.05
CA CYS A 136 -3.12 15.33 -41.43
C CYS A 136 -3.96 16.17 -42.39
N SER A 137 -4.65 15.51 -43.31
CA SER A 137 -5.71 16.14 -44.12
C SER A 137 -6.99 16.32 -43.30
N GLU A 138 -7.94 17.16 -43.75
CA GLU A 138 -9.26 17.29 -43.09
C GLU A 138 -9.96 15.92 -42.97
N LYS A 139 -9.87 15.08 -44.02
CA LYS A 139 -10.40 13.73 -44.01
C LYS A 139 -9.79 12.84 -42.92
N ASP A 140 -8.48 12.96 -42.66
CA ASP A 140 -7.82 12.21 -41.58
C ASP A 140 -8.32 12.67 -40.20
N LEU A 141 -8.56 13.98 -40.03
CA LEU A 141 -9.09 14.54 -38.79
C LEU A 141 -10.54 14.11 -38.54
N ASP A 142 -11.37 14.11 -39.58
CA ASP A 142 -12.74 13.60 -39.52
C ASP A 142 -12.77 12.11 -39.16
N GLU A 143 -11.86 11.31 -39.73
CA GLU A 143 -11.72 9.89 -39.41
C GLU A 143 -11.29 9.68 -37.96
N TYR A 144 -10.33 10.49 -37.46
CA TYR A 144 -9.85 10.44 -36.08
C TYR A 144 -10.97 10.73 -35.06
N GLN A 145 -11.83 11.70 -35.36
CA GLN A 145 -12.99 12.05 -34.55
C GLN A 145 -14.08 10.97 -34.64
N LYS A 146 -14.40 10.52 -35.85
CA LYS A 146 -15.45 9.51 -36.11
C LYS A 146 -15.20 8.20 -35.35
N TYR A 147 -13.95 7.78 -35.23
CA TYR A 147 -13.58 6.56 -34.52
C TYR A 147 -13.29 6.77 -33.02
N HIS A 148 -13.49 7.97 -32.48
CA HIS A 148 -13.26 8.28 -31.07
C HIS A 148 -11.85 7.85 -30.60
N CYS A 149 -10.83 8.14 -31.42
CA CYS A 149 -9.48 7.64 -31.19
C CYS A 149 -8.88 8.16 -29.88
N VAL A 150 -9.26 9.35 -29.43
CA VAL A 150 -8.80 9.95 -28.15
C VAL A 150 -9.34 9.14 -26.99
N GLU A 151 -10.64 8.86 -26.99
CA GLU A 151 -11.33 8.13 -25.95
C GLU A 151 -10.76 6.71 -25.82
N ILE A 152 -10.55 6.01 -26.95
CA ILE A 152 -9.92 4.68 -26.95
C ILE A 152 -8.48 4.75 -26.42
N ALA A 153 -7.70 5.76 -26.83
CA ALA A 153 -6.33 5.96 -26.36
C ALA A 153 -6.26 6.31 -24.86
N ALA A 154 -7.33 6.90 -24.33
CA ALA A 154 -7.43 7.29 -22.94
C ALA A 154 -7.74 6.10 -22.01
N GLU A 155 -8.19 4.95 -22.50
CA GLU A 155 -8.49 3.78 -21.68
C GLU A 155 -7.22 2.99 -21.24
N VAL A 156 -7.30 2.28 -20.11
CA VAL A 156 -6.22 1.40 -19.61
C VAL A 156 -6.44 -0.01 -20.17
N GLY A 157 -5.36 -0.64 -20.63
CA GLY A 157 -5.32 -2.06 -20.94
C GLY A 157 -5.13 -2.38 -22.42
N PRO A 158 -5.12 -3.67 -22.77
CA PRO A 158 -4.98 -4.11 -24.14
C PRO A 158 -6.27 -3.84 -24.90
N HIS A 159 -6.21 -2.89 -25.83
CA HIS A 159 -7.33 -2.53 -26.70
C HIS A 159 -6.93 -2.69 -28.16
N VAL A 160 -7.88 -3.15 -28.98
CA VAL A 160 -7.71 -3.22 -30.43
C VAL A 160 -8.09 -1.87 -31.00
N LEU A 161 -7.09 -1.09 -31.40
CA LEU A 161 -7.31 0.18 -32.08
C LEU A 161 -7.79 -0.07 -33.52
N PRO A 162 -8.80 0.67 -34.01
CA PRO A 162 -9.09 0.75 -35.43
C PRO A 162 -7.84 1.09 -36.23
N GLU A 163 -7.69 0.52 -37.42
CA GLU A 163 -6.49 0.71 -38.26
C GLU A 163 -6.21 2.19 -38.54
N ALA A 164 -7.28 2.97 -38.77
CA ALA A 164 -7.20 4.42 -38.92
C ALA A 164 -6.58 5.10 -37.68
N CYS A 165 -7.09 4.79 -36.47
CA CYS A 165 -6.52 5.32 -35.23
C CYS A 165 -5.07 4.89 -35.05
N ALA A 166 -4.74 3.62 -35.28
CA ALA A 166 -3.37 3.12 -35.17
C ALA A 166 -2.40 3.85 -36.09
N ARG A 167 -2.76 4.04 -37.37
CA ARG A 167 -1.97 4.78 -38.37
C ARG A 167 -1.76 6.24 -37.96
N LEU A 168 -2.82 6.93 -37.56
CA LEU A 168 -2.78 8.35 -37.22
C LEU A 168 -2.03 8.61 -35.92
N ILE A 169 -2.25 7.78 -34.88
CA ILE A 169 -1.52 7.85 -33.61
C ILE A 169 -0.03 7.56 -33.83
N ALA A 170 0.30 6.55 -34.64
CA ALA A 170 1.70 6.25 -34.96
C ALA A 170 2.38 7.42 -35.69
N SER A 171 1.70 8.06 -36.64
CA SER A 171 2.22 9.22 -37.39
C SER A 171 2.42 10.43 -36.47
N LEU A 172 1.44 10.72 -35.61
CA LEU A 172 1.53 11.78 -34.59
C LEU A 172 2.71 11.54 -33.64
N SER A 173 2.83 10.32 -33.12
CA SER A 173 3.93 9.92 -32.22
C SER A 173 5.29 10.09 -32.90
N ALA A 174 5.43 9.64 -34.15
CA ALA A 174 6.66 9.81 -34.92
C ALA A 174 7.04 11.28 -35.11
N ARG A 175 6.06 12.17 -35.29
CA ARG A 175 6.30 13.61 -35.43
C ARG A 175 6.71 14.25 -34.11
N ILE A 176 6.10 13.86 -32.99
CA ILE A 176 6.41 14.37 -31.65
C ILE A 176 7.79 13.90 -31.18
N HIS A 177 8.16 12.64 -31.46
CA HIS A 177 9.39 12.01 -30.95
C HIS A 177 10.53 11.95 -31.97
N ASN A 178 10.36 12.55 -33.15
CA ASN A 178 11.32 12.49 -34.27
C ASN A 178 11.68 11.04 -34.66
N GLY A 179 10.65 10.21 -34.85
CA GLY A 179 10.75 8.79 -35.15
C GLY A 179 10.14 7.91 -34.06
N ALA A 180 10.53 6.63 -34.05
CA ALA A 180 10.05 5.67 -33.06
C ALA A 180 10.81 5.80 -31.73
N VAL A 181 10.13 5.57 -30.61
CA VAL A 181 10.72 5.55 -29.28
C VAL A 181 11.26 4.15 -28.96
N ALA A 182 12.50 4.07 -28.47
CA ALA A 182 13.12 2.80 -28.09
C ALA A 182 12.39 2.12 -26.91
N CYS A 183 12.25 0.78 -26.97
CA CYS A 183 11.50 0.00 -25.98
C CYS A 183 12.05 0.15 -24.54
N LYS A 184 13.38 0.13 -24.35
CA LYS A 184 14.02 0.16 -23.01
C LYS A 184 13.42 -0.87 -22.02
N CYS A 185 13.17 -2.09 -22.48
CA CYS A 185 12.69 -3.17 -21.63
C CYS A 185 13.74 -3.54 -20.57
N ASN A 186 13.33 -3.69 -19.31
CA ASN A 186 14.22 -4.06 -18.23
C ASN A 186 14.68 -5.52 -18.40
N PRO A 187 15.99 -5.80 -18.46
CA PRO A 187 16.50 -7.15 -18.75
C PRO A 187 16.16 -8.18 -17.65
N GLN A 188 15.96 -7.74 -16.41
CA GLN A 188 15.56 -8.62 -15.30
C GLN A 188 14.06 -8.88 -15.29
N GLY A 189 13.25 -7.85 -15.52
CA GLY A 189 11.80 -7.92 -15.42
C GLY A 189 11.06 -8.27 -16.71
N SER A 190 11.72 -8.19 -17.88
CA SER A 190 11.15 -8.58 -19.18
C SER A 190 11.61 -9.97 -19.63
N VAL A 191 10.77 -10.64 -20.42
CA VAL A 191 11.09 -11.93 -21.07
C VAL A 191 12.15 -11.75 -22.17
N ASN A 192 12.07 -10.65 -22.92
CA ASN A 192 13.03 -10.28 -23.95
C ASN A 192 13.07 -8.75 -24.14
N ALA A 193 13.94 -8.27 -25.03
CA ALA A 193 14.13 -6.85 -25.29
C ALA A 193 13.13 -6.23 -26.29
N SER A 194 12.21 -7.03 -26.84
CA SER A 194 11.20 -6.55 -27.80
C SER A 194 9.95 -6.05 -27.08
N CYS A 195 9.28 -5.08 -27.70
CA CYS A 195 8.03 -4.52 -27.20
C CYS A 195 6.99 -4.40 -28.32
N SER A 196 5.74 -4.20 -27.94
CA SER A 196 4.67 -3.90 -28.90
C SER A 196 5.01 -2.67 -29.73
N LYS A 197 4.78 -2.76 -31.05
CA LYS A 197 5.00 -1.63 -31.98
C LYS A 197 4.14 -0.41 -31.63
N LEU A 198 2.93 -0.64 -31.11
CA LEU A 198 2.04 0.40 -30.61
C LEU A 198 2.06 0.40 -29.08
N GLY A 199 2.30 1.57 -28.48
CA GLY A 199 2.37 1.77 -27.03
C GLY A 199 3.68 1.32 -26.37
N GLY A 200 4.49 0.48 -27.03
CA GLY A 200 5.82 0.12 -26.53
C GLY A 200 5.82 -0.80 -25.30
N GLN A 201 4.73 -1.53 -25.04
CA GLN A 201 4.63 -2.44 -23.90
C GLN A 201 5.58 -3.63 -24.05
N CYS A 202 6.50 -3.80 -23.10
CA CYS A 202 7.38 -4.95 -23.01
C CYS A 202 6.63 -6.19 -22.48
N GLN A 203 7.12 -7.38 -22.81
CA GLN A 203 6.58 -8.63 -22.26
C GLN A 203 7.15 -8.87 -20.87
N CYS A 204 6.36 -8.57 -19.84
CA CYS A 204 6.79 -8.65 -18.44
C CYS A 204 6.76 -10.08 -17.90
N LYS A 205 7.69 -10.38 -17.00
CA LYS A 205 7.70 -11.61 -16.20
C LYS A 205 6.57 -11.62 -15.16
N ALA A 206 6.42 -12.74 -14.49
CA ALA A 206 5.36 -12.94 -13.50
C ALA A 206 5.37 -11.84 -12.43
N ASN A 207 4.19 -11.24 -12.21
CA ASN A 207 3.95 -10.18 -11.22
C ASN A 207 4.85 -8.93 -11.40
N VAL A 208 5.34 -8.69 -12.62
CA VAL A 208 6.03 -7.45 -13.01
C VAL A 208 5.08 -6.63 -13.89
N MET A 209 5.09 -5.32 -13.72
CA MET A 209 4.24 -4.39 -14.47
C MET A 209 5.02 -3.18 -15.00
N GLY A 210 4.29 -2.30 -15.70
CA GLY A 210 4.84 -1.10 -16.31
C GLY A 210 5.28 -1.33 -17.76
N ARG A 211 5.39 -0.23 -18.52
CA ARG A 211 5.76 -0.28 -19.94
C ARG A 211 7.13 -0.94 -20.15
N CYS A 212 8.06 -0.69 -19.23
CA CYS A 212 9.43 -1.21 -19.25
C CYS A 212 9.63 -2.50 -18.42
N CYS A 213 8.60 -3.01 -17.74
CA CYS A 213 8.71 -4.13 -16.80
C CYS A 213 9.76 -3.93 -15.70
N ASP A 214 9.78 -2.76 -15.08
CA ASP A 214 10.78 -2.32 -14.10
C ASP A 214 10.26 -2.28 -12.66
N THR A 215 8.98 -2.58 -12.45
CA THR A 215 8.33 -2.47 -11.14
C THR A 215 7.46 -3.70 -10.87
N CYS A 216 7.37 -4.15 -9.61
CA CYS A 216 6.43 -5.20 -9.23
C CYS A 216 4.98 -4.74 -9.35
N SER A 217 4.09 -5.65 -9.74
CA SER A 217 2.65 -5.39 -9.69
C SER A 217 2.16 -5.15 -8.27
N ALA A 218 1.06 -4.42 -8.11
CA ALA A 218 0.40 -4.25 -6.81
C ALA A 218 0.14 -5.61 -6.14
N GLY A 219 0.49 -5.73 -4.85
CA GLY A 219 0.42 -7.00 -4.13
C GLY A 219 1.55 -7.98 -4.47
N SER A 220 2.70 -7.49 -4.93
CA SER A 220 3.91 -8.29 -5.16
C SER A 220 5.18 -7.54 -4.78
N TYR A 221 6.24 -8.27 -4.48
CA TYR A 221 7.50 -7.75 -3.95
C TYR A 221 8.73 -8.53 -4.44
N GLY A 222 9.92 -7.99 -4.17
CA GLY A 222 11.19 -8.69 -4.40
C GLY A 222 11.54 -8.82 -5.89
N PHE A 223 11.61 -7.69 -6.59
CA PHE A 223 11.97 -7.63 -8.01
C PHE A 223 13.30 -8.34 -8.31
N GLY A 224 13.30 -9.25 -9.28
CA GLY A 224 14.50 -9.95 -9.72
C GLY A 224 14.33 -10.73 -11.02
N PHE A 225 15.29 -11.61 -11.33
CA PHE A 225 15.30 -12.37 -12.59
C PHE A 225 14.10 -13.32 -12.76
N HIS A 226 13.42 -13.69 -11.69
CA HIS A 226 12.21 -14.53 -11.71
C HIS A 226 10.91 -13.71 -11.79
N GLY A 227 10.99 -12.38 -11.89
CA GLY A 227 9.86 -11.47 -11.74
C GLY A 227 9.72 -11.00 -10.29
N CYS A 228 8.50 -11.04 -9.76
CA CYS A 228 8.21 -10.70 -8.36
C CYS A 228 7.41 -11.80 -7.66
N TYR A 229 7.53 -11.88 -6.34
CA TYR A 229 6.76 -12.77 -5.48
C TYR A 229 5.45 -12.11 -5.06
N ARG A 230 4.37 -12.89 -4.91
CA ARG A 230 3.11 -12.36 -4.40
C ARG A 230 3.21 -12.06 -2.92
N CYS A 231 2.53 -11.00 -2.48
CA CYS A 231 2.32 -10.75 -1.05
C CYS A 231 1.46 -11.87 -0.46
N GLU A 232 1.86 -12.38 0.70
CA GLU A 232 1.13 -13.46 1.39
C GLU A 232 0.61 -13.00 2.75
N CYS A 233 0.06 -11.78 2.81
CA CYS A 233 -0.48 -11.18 4.02
C CYS A 233 -1.68 -11.98 4.57
N HIS A 234 -1.65 -12.33 5.85
CA HIS A 234 -2.69 -13.13 6.48
C HIS A 234 -3.98 -12.31 6.65
N PRO A 235 -5.13 -12.75 6.13
CA PRO A 235 -6.34 -11.92 6.05
C PRO A 235 -6.88 -11.46 7.41
N GLN A 236 -6.71 -12.28 8.46
CA GLN A 236 -7.10 -11.93 9.83
C GLN A 236 -6.03 -11.13 10.59
N GLY A 237 -4.78 -11.16 10.13
CA GLY A 237 -3.66 -10.55 10.84
C GLY A 237 -3.15 -9.26 10.22
N SER A 238 -3.44 -9.01 8.94
CA SER A 238 -3.07 -7.78 8.23
C SER A 238 -4.25 -6.83 8.05
N LEU A 239 -3.91 -5.56 7.78
CA LEU A 239 -4.85 -4.49 7.42
C LEU A 239 -5.14 -4.44 5.92
N SER A 240 -4.25 -5.05 5.11
CA SER A 240 -4.32 -5.07 3.64
C SER A 240 -3.71 -6.36 3.11
N THR A 241 -4.02 -6.68 1.85
CA THR A 241 -3.33 -7.73 1.06
C THR A 241 -2.09 -7.22 0.36
N LEU A 242 -1.86 -5.90 0.38
CA LEU A 242 -0.65 -5.26 -0.13
C LEU A 242 0.47 -5.37 0.91
N CYS A 243 1.69 -5.50 0.40
CA CYS A 243 2.92 -5.51 1.19
C CYS A 243 3.94 -4.55 0.59
N ASP A 244 4.96 -4.21 1.36
CA ASP A 244 6.09 -3.42 0.89
C ASP A 244 6.77 -4.11 -0.31
N GLN A 245 6.99 -3.39 -1.41
CA GLN A 245 7.44 -3.97 -2.67
C GLN A 245 8.90 -4.45 -2.65
N VAL A 246 9.68 -4.08 -1.64
CA VAL A 246 11.08 -4.51 -1.50
C VAL A 246 11.18 -5.66 -0.50
N THR A 247 10.69 -5.43 0.72
CA THR A 247 10.84 -6.34 1.85
C THR A 247 9.75 -7.40 1.94
N GLY A 248 8.60 -7.20 1.29
CA GLY A 248 7.43 -8.06 1.41
C GLY A 248 6.69 -7.93 2.74
N GLN A 249 7.05 -6.95 3.60
CA GLN A 249 6.41 -6.74 4.88
C GLN A 249 4.96 -6.26 4.71
N CYS A 250 4.02 -7.00 5.29
CA CYS A 250 2.61 -6.65 5.35
C CYS A 250 2.32 -5.67 6.50
N SER A 251 1.31 -4.82 6.33
CA SER A 251 0.81 -3.95 7.40
C SER A 251 -0.01 -4.77 8.40
N CYS A 252 0.58 -5.11 9.54
CA CYS A 252 -0.07 -5.94 10.55
C CYS A 252 -1.07 -5.16 11.40
N ARG A 253 -2.10 -5.87 11.88
CA ARG A 253 -3.00 -5.38 12.92
C ARG A 253 -2.23 -5.25 14.23
N ARG A 254 -2.85 -4.56 15.20
CA ARG A 254 -2.29 -4.45 16.55
C ARG A 254 -2.02 -5.85 17.11
N GLU A 255 -0.91 -5.99 17.85
CA GLU A 255 -0.54 -7.21 18.58
C GLU A 255 -0.14 -8.40 17.68
N VAL A 256 -0.12 -8.22 16.36
CA VAL A 256 0.28 -9.20 15.35
C VAL A 256 1.62 -8.81 14.73
N ASP A 257 2.43 -9.80 14.38
CA ASP A 257 3.78 -9.66 13.84
C ASP A 257 4.09 -10.64 12.69
N GLY A 258 5.26 -10.45 12.09
CA GLY A 258 5.83 -11.26 11.04
C GLY A 258 5.64 -10.60 9.67
N GLN A 259 6.46 -10.99 8.70
CA GLN A 259 6.38 -10.50 7.32
C GLN A 259 4.97 -10.64 6.74
N ARG A 260 4.29 -11.74 7.09
CA ARG A 260 2.94 -12.10 6.65
C ARG A 260 1.83 -11.76 7.65
N CYS A 261 2.16 -11.17 8.80
CA CYS A 261 1.21 -10.92 9.89
C CYS A 261 0.47 -12.19 10.36
N SER A 262 1.20 -13.30 10.50
CA SER A 262 0.63 -14.63 10.75
C SER A 262 0.96 -15.18 12.13
N ARG A 263 1.45 -14.34 13.05
CA ARG A 263 1.76 -14.70 14.43
C ARG A 263 1.56 -13.51 15.35
N CYS A 264 1.46 -13.74 16.65
CA CYS A 264 1.41 -12.65 17.61
C CYS A 264 2.79 -11.99 17.80
N LEU A 265 2.80 -10.73 18.24
CA LEU A 265 4.00 -10.07 18.76
C LEU A 265 4.58 -10.87 19.93
N ALA A 266 5.88 -10.69 20.18
CA ALA A 266 6.51 -11.22 21.38
C ALA A 266 5.78 -10.71 22.64
N GLY A 267 5.51 -11.62 23.59
CA GLY A 267 4.69 -11.33 24.78
C GLY A 267 3.18 -11.46 24.56
N TYR A 268 2.76 -11.95 23.39
CA TYR A 268 1.36 -12.27 23.07
C TYR A 268 1.22 -13.70 22.53
N PHE A 269 0.02 -14.28 22.68
CA PHE A 269 -0.28 -15.63 22.22
C PHE A 269 -1.72 -15.75 21.67
N GLY A 270 -2.00 -16.84 20.96
CA GLY A 270 -3.36 -17.21 20.55
C GLY A 270 -3.83 -16.59 19.22
N PHE A 271 -2.93 -16.46 18.24
CA PHE A 271 -3.26 -16.01 16.89
C PHE A 271 -4.48 -16.78 16.31
N PRO A 272 -5.46 -16.12 15.66
CA PRO A 272 -5.45 -14.72 15.19
C PRO A 272 -5.87 -13.68 16.25
N HIS A 273 -6.37 -14.10 17.40
CA HIS A 273 -6.84 -13.21 18.47
C HIS A 273 -5.77 -13.09 19.56
N CYS A 274 -4.72 -12.33 19.23
CA CYS A 274 -3.56 -12.18 20.10
C CYS A 274 -3.92 -11.53 21.44
N ARG A 275 -3.44 -12.15 22.52
CA ARG A 275 -3.68 -11.70 23.91
C ARG A 275 -2.35 -11.63 24.65
N PRO A 276 -2.17 -10.73 25.62
CA PRO A 276 -0.96 -10.69 26.43
C PRO A 276 -0.69 -12.01 27.12
N CYS A 277 0.58 -12.37 27.26
CA CYS A 277 1.01 -13.56 27.97
C CYS A 277 0.49 -13.55 29.42
N PRO A 278 -0.20 -14.62 29.86
CA PRO A 278 -0.82 -14.70 31.19
C PRO A 278 0.21 -15.16 32.23
N CYS A 279 1.29 -14.41 32.41
CA CYS A 279 2.42 -14.80 33.26
C CYS A 279 2.45 -14.16 34.65
N ASN A 280 1.32 -13.59 35.09
CA ASN A 280 1.15 -12.98 36.41
C ASN A 280 2.25 -11.97 36.79
N GLY A 281 2.87 -11.29 35.80
CA GLY A 281 3.99 -10.36 36.01
C GLY A 281 5.36 -11.01 36.28
N HIS A 282 5.44 -12.34 36.24
CA HIS A 282 6.66 -13.10 36.53
C HIS A 282 7.39 -13.61 35.27
N ALA A 283 6.85 -13.41 34.07
CA ALA A 283 7.56 -13.57 32.81
C ALA A 283 7.01 -12.61 31.75
N GLU A 284 7.87 -12.21 30.81
CA GLU A 284 7.49 -11.33 29.69
C GLU A 284 7.10 -12.12 28.43
N LEU A 285 7.60 -13.34 28.30
CA LEU A 285 7.41 -14.19 27.13
C LEU A 285 6.67 -15.47 27.51
N CYS A 286 5.85 -15.96 26.59
CA CYS A 286 5.17 -17.24 26.67
C CYS A 286 5.22 -17.91 25.30
N ASP A 287 4.91 -19.20 25.27
CA ASP A 287 4.69 -19.94 24.04
C ASP A 287 3.55 -19.28 23.23
N PRO A 288 3.77 -18.93 21.96
CA PRO A 288 2.83 -18.12 21.17
C PRO A 288 1.52 -18.85 20.83
N VAL A 289 1.45 -20.16 21.03
CA VAL A 289 0.26 -20.98 20.74
C VAL A 289 -0.50 -21.30 22.03
N THR A 290 0.19 -21.84 23.02
CA THR A 290 -0.39 -22.35 24.26
C THR A 290 -0.50 -21.30 25.37
N GLY A 291 0.31 -20.24 25.32
CA GLY A 291 0.37 -19.22 26.36
C GLY A 291 1.13 -19.65 27.61
N VAL A 292 1.84 -20.79 27.58
CA VAL A 292 2.67 -21.26 28.68
C VAL A 292 3.90 -20.37 28.83
N CYS A 293 4.11 -19.83 30.01
CA CYS A 293 5.16 -18.86 30.30
C CYS A 293 6.56 -19.46 30.22
N LEU A 294 7.49 -18.69 29.68
CA LEU A 294 8.88 -19.06 29.52
C LEU A 294 9.72 -18.33 30.57
N ASN A 295 10.63 -19.05 31.23
CA ASN A 295 11.59 -18.48 32.18
C ASN A 295 10.94 -17.66 33.31
N CYS A 296 10.04 -18.30 34.07
CA CYS A 296 9.43 -17.71 35.27
C CYS A 296 10.49 -17.13 36.22
N ARG A 297 10.33 -15.84 36.59
CA ARG A 297 11.23 -15.08 37.46
C ARG A 297 10.72 -15.10 38.91
N GLY A 298 11.60 -14.77 39.85
CA GLY A 298 11.23 -14.65 41.26
C GLY A 298 10.88 -15.99 41.92
N PHE A 299 11.56 -17.07 41.51
CA PHE A 299 11.35 -18.43 42.02
C PHE A 299 9.91 -18.92 41.89
N THR A 300 9.23 -18.50 40.82
CA THR A 300 7.89 -18.96 40.45
C THR A 300 7.97 -20.11 39.43
N ALA A 301 6.90 -20.89 39.36
CA ALA A 301 6.71 -22.06 38.52
C ALA A 301 5.21 -22.21 38.16
N GLY A 302 4.91 -23.19 37.31
CA GLY A 302 3.57 -23.39 36.74
C GLY A 302 3.48 -22.88 35.31
N SER A 303 2.36 -23.13 34.63
CA SER A 303 2.19 -22.71 33.23
C SER A 303 2.05 -21.20 33.08
N HIS A 304 1.70 -20.51 34.16
CA HIS A 304 1.43 -19.08 34.25
C HIS A 304 2.31 -18.39 35.30
N CYS A 305 3.34 -19.07 35.80
CA CYS A 305 4.17 -18.62 36.93
C CYS A 305 3.33 -18.33 38.19
N GLU A 306 2.28 -19.12 38.41
CA GLU A 306 1.23 -18.90 39.41
C GLU A 306 1.57 -19.47 40.81
N ARG A 307 2.61 -20.29 40.92
CA ARG A 307 3.04 -20.92 42.18
C ARG A 307 4.53 -20.75 42.40
N CYS A 308 5.02 -21.02 43.60
CA CYS A 308 6.46 -21.09 43.84
C CYS A 308 7.06 -22.38 43.28
N VAL A 309 8.35 -22.33 42.90
CA VAL A 309 9.15 -23.53 42.63
C VAL A 309 9.20 -24.41 43.87
N ASP A 310 9.44 -25.70 43.69
CA ASP A 310 9.53 -26.65 44.79
C ASP A 310 10.64 -26.22 45.78
N GLY A 311 10.34 -26.32 47.08
CA GLY A 311 11.16 -25.79 48.17
C GLY A 311 11.07 -24.30 48.43
N TYR A 312 10.13 -23.58 47.81
CA TYR A 312 9.79 -22.20 48.15
C TYR A 312 8.32 -22.11 48.57
N TYR A 313 8.01 -21.16 49.45
CA TYR A 313 6.65 -20.87 49.92
C TYR A 313 6.27 -19.39 49.69
N GLY A 314 4.97 -19.12 49.62
CA GLY A 314 4.39 -17.80 49.31
C GLY A 314 3.27 -17.92 48.28
N ASN A 315 2.64 -16.79 47.96
CA ASN A 315 1.56 -16.70 46.99
C ASN A 315 1.80 -15.61 45.93
N PRO A 316 2.40 -15.96 44.77
CA PRO A 316 2.66 -15.01 43.67
C PRO A 316 1.40 -14.29 43.17
N LEU A 317 0.25 -14.96 43.15
CA LEU A 317 -1.02 -14.37 42.70
C LEU A 317 -1.54 -13.25 43.61
N LYS A 318 -1.09 -13.23 44.87
CA LYS A 318 -1.39 -12.16 45.84
C LYS A 318 -0.27 -11.10 45.91
N GLY A 319 0.76 -11.22 45.09
CA GLY A 319 1.96 -10.38 45.17
C GLY A 319 2.90 -10.75 46.31
N GLU A 320 2.70 -11.90 46.97
CA GLU A 320 3.62 -12.39 47.99
C GLU A 320 4.85 -13.02 47.31
N PRO A 321 6.08 -12.60 47.64
CA PRO A 321 7.28 -13.14 47.02
C PRO A 321 7.53 -14.58 47.48
N CYS A 322 8.02 -15.42 46.57
CA CYS A 322 8.46 -16.76 46.90
C CYS A 322 9.73 -16.72 47.77
N ARG A 323 9.66 -17.30 48.96
CA ARG A 323 10.76 -17.38 49.92
C ARG A 323 11.22 -18.82 50.09
N PRO A 324 12.53 -19.07 50.25
CA PRO A 324 13.04 -20.42 50.40
C PRO A 324 12.55 -21.05 51.72
N CYS A 325 12.18 -22.32 51.65
CA CYS A 325 11.87 -23.14 52.81
C CYS A 325 13.16 -23.44 53.59
N MET A 326 13.19 -23.12 54.89
CA MET A 326 14.32 -23.44 55.77
C MET A 326 14.04 -24.76 56.49
N CYS A 327 14.25 -25.88 55.78
CA CYS A 327 13.82 -27.20 56.22
C CYS A 327 14.95 -28.24 56.15
N PRO A 328 15.98 -28.20 57.03
CA PRO A 328 16.43 -27.16 57.98
C PRO A 328 17.37 -26.08 57.40
N GLU A 329 17.97 -26.33 56.23
CA GLU A 329 18.75 -25.33 55.48
C GLU A 329 17.99 -24.90 54.20
N THR A 330 18.60 -24.08 53.35
CA THR A 330 17.99 -23.61 52.09
C THR A 330 17.86 -24.71 51.04
N PRO A 331 16.93 -24.61 50.06
CA PRO A 331 16.74 -25.61 49.00
C PRO A 331 17.98 -25.93 48.15
N THR A 332 18.97 -25.04 48.11
CA THR A 332 20.25 -25.24 47.41
C THR A 332 21.28 -26.03 48.22
N SER A 333 21.00 -26.35 49.48
CA SER A 333 21.90 -27.11 50.36
C SER A 333 21.66 -28.61 50.25
N ASN A 334 22.73 -29.41 50.42
CA ASN A 334 22.64 -30.87 50.55
C ASN A 334 21.93 -31.34 51.82
N ARG A 335 21.54 -30.42 52.71
CA ARG A 335 20.82 -30.68 53.96
C ARG A 335 19.35 -30.25 53.91
N TYR A 336 18.78 -30.11 52.71
CA TYR A 336 17.37 -29.84 52.51
C TYR A 336 16.60 -31.13 52.21
N PHE A 337 15.65 -31.48 53.08
CA PHE A 337 14.97 -32.79 53.06
C PHE A 337 13.44 -32.69 52.96
N ALA A 338 12.92 -31.62 52.37
CA ALA A 338 11.48 -31.39 52.20
C ALA A 338 11.10 -31.20 50.72
N ARG A 339 9.82 -31.44 50.35
CA ARG A 339 9.31 -31.11 49.01
C ARG A 339 8.74 -29.70 48.94
N SER A 340 8.07 -29.28 50.00
CA SER A 340 7.45 -27.96 50.11
C SER A 340 7.34 -27.57 51.58
N CYS A 341 6.98 -26.33 51.84
CA CYS A 341 6.62 -25.86 53.18
C CYS A 341 5.47 -24.85 53.07
N TYR A 342 4.79 -24.60 54.17
CA TYR A 342 3.78 -23.57 54.27
C TYR A 342 3.88 -22.85 55.61
N GLN A 343 3.36 -21.63 55.67
CA GLN A 343 3.29 -20.88 56.91
C GLN A 343 1.95 -21.18 57.60
N ASP A 344 2.02 -21.63 58.85
CA ASP A 344 0.84 -21.88 59.67
C ASP A 344 0.13 -20.58 60.01
N SER A 345 -1.21 -20.56 59.89
CA SER A 345 -2.01 -19.34 60.01
C SER A 345 -2.17 -18.84 61.45
N GLN A 346 -1.92 -19.69 62.45
CA GLN A 346 -2.10 -19.36 63.87
C GLN A 346 -0.77 -19.01 64.54
N SER A 347 0.26 -19.80 64.28
CA SER A 347 1.58 -19.66 64.90
C SER A 347 2.57 -18.84 64.07
N ALA A 348 2.24 -18.57 62.81
CA ALA A 348 3.15 -18.00 61.80
C ALA A 348 4.44 -18.82 61.60
N GLN A 349 4.50 -20.05 62.12
CA GLN A 349 5.65 -20.95 61.98
C GLN A 349 5.66 -21.62 60.61
N LEU A 350 6.86 -21.93 60.14
CA LEU A 350 7.06 -22.62 58.87
C LEU A 350 6.96 -24.14 59.09
N VAL A 351 5.98 -24.78 58.46
CA VAL A 351 5.76 -26.23 58.54
C VAL A 351 6.29 -26.88 57.26
N CYS A 352 7.19 -27.85 57.42
CA CYS A 352 7.89 -28.52 56.32
C CYS A 352 7.22 -29.83 55.93
N ASN A 353 6.88 -30.00 54.66
CA ASN A 353 6.42 -31.26 54.09
C ASN A 353 7.64 -32.11 53.70
N CYS A 354 8.12 -32.92 54.65
CA CYS A 354 9.35 -33.70 54.51
C CYS A 354 9.25 -34.78 53.41
N LEU A 355 10.40 -35.11 52.82
CA LEU A 355 10.54 -36.28 51.96
C LEU A 355 10.34 -37.56 52.77
N GLU A 356 9.98 -38.65 52.09
CA GLU A 356 9.81 -39.95 52.73
C GLU A 356 11.08 -40.38 53.48
N GLY A 357 10.92 -40.83 54.73
CA GLY A 357 12.04 -41.19 55.62
C GLY A 357 12.62 -40.04 56.46
N TYR A 358 12.16 -38.80 56.25
CA TYR A 358 12.60 -37.63 57.02
C TYR A 358 11.47 -37.09 57.90
N SER A 359 11.82 -36.66 59.11
CA SER A 359 10.93 -35.95 60.02
C SER A 359 11.72 -34.87 60.78
N GLY A 360 11.01 -33.85 61.24
CA GLY A 360 11.58 -32.75 62.04
C GLY A 360 10.51 -32.25 63.00
N THR A 361 10.94 -31.81 64.19
CA THR A 361 10.10 -31.20 65.23
C THR A 361 10.13 -29.70 65.16
#